data_AF-A0A7Y6XLW8-F1
#
_entry.id   AF-A0A7Y6XLW8-F1
#
_cell.length_a   1.000
_cell.length_b   1.000
_cell.length_c   1.000
_cell.angle_alpha   90.00
_cell.angle_beta   90.00
_cell.angle_gamma   90.00
#
_symmetry.space_group_name_H-M   'P 1'
#
loop_
_entity.id
_entity.type
_entity.pdbx_description
1 polymer ?
#
loop_
_entity_poly.entity_id
_entity_poly.type
_entity_poly.pdbx_seq_one_letter_code
_entity_poly.pdbx_strand_id
1 'polypeptide(L)' 'MSTRCAGNIAEICNGDGNWQVLADCDAVSEHSSAAFTCTYVNEEGVAGHTCLPTTVDAGTFDAGTVDAGAEEGGVL' A
#
# COMPACT_ATOMS: atom_id res chain seq x y z
N MET A 1 12.52 2.44 11.25
CA MET A 1 11.95 1.43 10.35
C MET A 1 11.36 2.19 9.18
N SER A 2 11.90 2.02 7.97
CA SER A 2 11.43 2.70 6.76
C SER A 2 11.20 1.66 5.67
N THR A 3 10.22 1.87 4.80
CA THR A 3 9.96 1.00 3.65
C THR A 3 10.18 1.78 2.36
N ARG A 4 10.48 1.09 1.26
CA ARG A 4 10.59 1.67 -0.08
C ARG A 4 10.23 0.66 -1.16
N CYS A 5 9.95 1.14 -2.36
CA CYS A 5 9.92 0.31 -3.55
C CYS A 5 11.28 0.38 -4.28
N ALA A 6 11.92 -0.77 -4.47
CA ALA A 6 13.06 -0.95 -5.37
C ALA A 6 12.56 -1.56 -6.68
N GLY A 7 12.02 -0.72 -7.56
CA GLY A 7 11.25 -1.21 -8.72
C GLY A 7 9.94 -1.85 -8.24
N ASN A 8 9.72 -3.11 -8.62
CA ASN A 8 8.52 -3.87 -8.25
C ASN A 8 8.68 -4.70 -6.96
N ILE A 9 9.72 -4.41 -6.16
CA ILE A 9 10.02 -5.11 -4.92
C ILE A 9 9.83 -4.14 -3.75
N ALA A 10 8.98 -4.52 -2.80
CA ALA A 10 8.84 -3.83 -1.53
C ALA A 10 10.00 -4.21 -0.60
N GLU A 11 10.79 -3.23 -0.19
CA GLU A 11 11.91 -3.41 0.74
C GLU A 11 11.65 -2.69 2.06
N ILE A 12 12.26 -3.22 3.12
CA ILE A 12 12.23 -2.64 4.45
C ILE A 12 13.64 -2.44 4.99
N CYS A 13 13.89 -1.27 5.56
CA CYS A 13 15.13 -0.93 6.23
C CYS A 13 15.04 -1.37 7.68
N ASN A 14 15.87 -2.36 8.04
CA ASN A 14 15.99 -2.85 9.39
C ASN A 14 16.68 -1.83 10.31
N GLY A 15 16.73 -2.11 11.62
CA GLY A 15 17.35 -1.23 12.62
C GLY A 15 18.84 -0.97 12.40
N ASP A 16 19.52 -1.86 11.66
CA ASP A 16 20.94 -1.78 11.32
C ASP A 16 21.23 -0.98 10.04
N GLY A 17 20.20 -0.43 9.39
CA GLY A 17 20.35 0.35 8.14
C GLY A 17 20.50 -0.50 6.88
N ASN A 18 20.21 -1.80 6.95
CA ASN A 18 20.23 -2.71 5.82
C ASN A 18 18.83 -2.88 5.23
N TRP A 19 18.75 -2.81 3.90
CA TRP A 19 17.51 -3.09 3.17
C TRP A 19 17.32 -4.59 3.03
N GLN A 20 16.11 -5.05 3.33
CA GLN A 20 15.68 -6.44 3.21
C GLN A 20 14.45 -6.48 2.31
N VAL A 21 14.36 -7.51 1.47
CA VAL A 21 13.17 -7.73 0.64
C VAL A 21 12.02 -8.17 1.55
N LEU A 22 10.92 -7.42 1.51
CA LEU A 22 9.69 -7.73 2.23
C LEU A 22 8.72 -8.49 1.32
N ALA A 23 8.57 -8.05 0.08
CA ALA A 23 7.76 -8.73 -0.93
C ALA A 23 8.25 -8.42 -2.34
N ASP A 24 8.24 -9.42 -3.22
CA ASP A 24 8.46 -9.25 -4.65
C ASP A 24 7.10 -9.29 -5.37
N CYS A 25 6.65 -8.14 -5.85
CA CYS A 25 5.32 -8.04 -6.44
C CYS A 25 5.22 -8.75 -7.78
N ASP A 26 6.34 -8.99 -8.47
CA ASP A 26 6.38 -9.75 -9.72
C ASP A 26 6.09 -11.23 -9.43
N ALA A 27 6.78 -11.81 -8.45
CA ALA A 27 6.54 -13.18 -8.00
C ALA A 27 5.12 -13.37 -7.45
N VAL A 28 4.58 -12.39 -6.73
CA VAL A 28 3.18 -12.41 -6.26
C VAL A 28 2.20 -12.38 -7.44
N SER A 29 2.52 -11.62 -8.48
CA SER A 29 1.69 -11.53 -9.69
C SER A 29 1.63 -12.86 -10.44
N GLU A 30 2.80 -13.48 -10.63
CA GLU A 30 2.90 -14.80 -11.25
C GLU A 30 2.08 -15.86 -10.50
N HIS A 31 2.05 -15.77 -9.16
CA HIS A 31 1.32 -16.74 -8.34
C HIS A 31 -0.18 -16.47 -8.22
N SER A 32 -0.60 -15.20 -8.28
CA SER A 32 -1.98 -14.78 -8.02
C SER A 32 -2.84 -14.61 -9.27
N SER A 33 -2.28 -14.80 -10.47
CA SER A 33 -2.99 -14.56 -11.76
C SER A 33 -3.56 -13.14 -11.91
N ALA A 34 -3.04 -12.20 -11.12
CA ALA A 34 -3.38 -10.78 -11.14
C ALA A 34 -2.08 -9.99 -11.09
N ALA A 35 -2.01 -8.85 -11.76
CA ALA A 35 -0.82 -8.00 -11.69
C ALA A 35 -0.81 -7.26 -10.35
N PHE A 36 0.33 -7.28 -9.66
CA PHE A 36 0.62 -6.54 -8.46
C PHE A 36 1.79 -5.59 -8.74
N THR A 37 1.73 -4.41 -8.15
CA THR A 37 2.80 -3.42 -8.21
C THR A 37 3.17 -2.97 -6.81
N CYS A 38 4.44 -2.61 -6.63
CA CYS A 38 4.87 -2.00 -5.38
C CYS A 38 4.33 -0.57 -5.33
N THR A 39 3.54 -0.26 -4.30
CA THR A 39 2.96 1.07 -4.10
C THR A 39 3.03 1.49 -2.65
N TYR A 40 2.95 2.80 -2.43
CA TYR A 40 2.87 3.37 -1.09
C TYR A 40 1.42 3.36 -0.61
N VAL A 41 1.20 2.79 0.57
CA VAL A 41 -0.09 2.80 1.28
C VAL A 41 0.03 3.66 2.52
N ASN A 42 -1.05 4.39 2.80
CA ASN A 42 -1.21 5.16 4.01
C ASN A 42 -2.67 4.96 4.44
N GLU A 43 -2.88 4.02 5.37
CA GLU A 43 -4.20 3.68 5.89
C GLU A 43 -4.13 3.58 7.40
N GLU A 44 -4.99 4.31 8.12
CA GLU A 44 -5.23 4.23 9.57
C GLU A 44 -4.07 3.73 10.45
N GLY A 45 -2.90 4.39 10.36
CA GLY A 45 -1.72 4.10 11.19
C GLY A 45 -0.73 3.08 10.60
N VAL A 46 -1.02 2.53 9.43
CA VAL A 46 -0.11 1.71 8.62
C VAL A 46 0.33 2.52 7.40
N ALA A 47 1.51 3.13 7.50
CA ALA A 47 2.15 3.84 6.40
C ALA A 47 3.37 3.04 5.92
N GLY A 48 3.40 2.69 4.64
CA GLY A 48 4.54 1.97 4.07
C GLY A 48 4.36 1.54 2.63
N HIS A 49 5.38 0.89 2.08
CA HIS A 49 5.35 0.35 0.72
C HIS A 49 5.02 -1.14 0.76
N THR A 50 4.09 -1.57 -0.09
CA THR A 50 3.63 -2.97 -0.18
C THR A 50 3.17 -3.30 -1.59
N CYS A 51 2.94 -4.58 -1.87
CA CYS A 51 2.38 -5.05 -3.13
C CYS A 51 0.86 -4.90 -3.12
N LEU A 52 0.32 -4.10 -4.04
CA LEU A 52 -1.12 -4.01 -4.28
C LEU A 52 -1.45 -4.42 -5.72
N PRO A 53 -2.61 -5.04 -5.95
CA PRO A 53 -3.05 -5.37 -7.30
C PRO A 53 -3.15 -4.10 -8.15
N THR A 54 -2.69 -4.12 -9.39
CA THR A 54 -2.74 -2.96 -10.29
C THR A 54 -4.16 -2.57 -10.68
N THR A 55 -5.15 -3.44 -10.42
CA THR A 55 -6.58 -3.16 -10.63
C THR A 55 -7.23 -2.44 -9.46
N VAL A 56 -6.57 -2.40 -8.29
CA VAL A 56 -6.94 -1.49 -7.21
C VAL A 56 -6.03 -0.28 -7.32
N ASP A 57 -6.59 0.83 -7.81
CA ASP A 57 -6.00 2.14 -7.55
C ASP A 57 -5.90 2.27 -6.03
N ALA A 58 -4.69 2.20 -5.49
CA ALA A 58 -4.40 2.68 -4.15
C ALA A 58 -4.77 4.16 -4.19
N GLY A 59 -5.97 4.49 -3.74
CA GLY A 59 -6.67 5.72 -4.10
C GLY A 59 -5.72 6.90 -4.24
N THR A 60 -5.73 7.53 -5.40
CA THR A 60 -5.18 8.88 -5.53
C THR A 60 -6.03 9.76 -4.61
N PHE A 61 -5.62 9.87 -3.35
CA PHE A 61 -6.05 10.98 -2.52
C PHE A 61 -5.24 12.17 -3.03
N ASP A 62 -5.79 12.83 -4.05
CA ASP A 62 -5.57 14.25 -4.24
C ASP A 62 -5.74 14.88 -2.85
N ALA A 63 -4.71 15.57 -2.36
CA ALA A 63 -4.73 16.18 -1.03
C ALA A 63 -5.75 17.34 -1.04
N GLY A 64 -7.04 17.00 -1.01
CA GLY A 64 -8.11 17.94 -1.30
C GLY A 64 -9.46 17.27 -1.56
N THR A 65 -10.05 16.65 -0.53
CA THR A 65 -11.45 16.86 -0.09
C THR A 65 -11.77 15.78 0.95
N VAL A 66 -11.89 16.22 2.21
CA VAL A 66 -12.47 15.43 3.29
C VAL A 66 -13.99 15.48 3.16
N ASP A 67 -14.59 14.54 2.42
CA ASP A 67 -16.02 14.28 2.59
C ASP A 67 -16.18 13.27 3.73
N ALA A 68 -16.29 13.81 4.95
CA ALA A 68 -16.81 13.08 6.09
C ALA A 68 -18.28 12.73 5.80
N GLY A 69 -18.51 11.50 5.31
CA GLY A 69 -19.83 10.91 5.24
C GLY A 69 -20.40 10.78 6.65
N ALA A 70 -21.38 11.61 6.97
CA ALA A 70 -22.18 11.50 8.18
C ALA A 70 -22.95 10.18 8.16
N GLU A 71 -22.76 9.38 9.19
CA GLU A 71 -23.57 8.22 9.52
C GLU A 71 -25.03 8.64 9.79
N GLU A 72 -25.94 8.30 8.86
CA GLU A 72 -27.38 8.40 9.11
C GLU A 72 -27.81 7.20 9.96
N GLY A 73 -28.15 7.45 11.23
CA GLY A 73 -28.71 6.43 12.12
C GLY A 73 -29.38 7.02 13.36
N GLY A 74 -30.62 7.51 13.23
CA GLY A 74 -31.39 7.95 14.40
C GLY A 74 -32.80 8.50 14.13
N VAL A 75 -33.77 7.62 13.89
CA VAL A 75 -35.20 7.72 14.32
C VAL A 75 -35.84 6.36 14.00
N LEU A 76 -36.32 5.58 14.97
CA LEU A 76 -37.56 5.72 15.75
C LEU A 76 -37.43 4.98 17.10
#